data_AF-F2PIE4-F1
#
_entry.id   AF-F2PIE4-F1
#
_cell.length_a   1.000
_cell.length_b   1.000
_cell.length_c   1.000
_cell.angle_alpha   90.00
_cell.angle_beta   90.00
_cell.angle_gamma   90.00
#
_symmetry.space_group_name_H-M   'P 1'
#
loop_
_entity.id
_entity.type
_entity.pdbx_description
1 polymer ?
#
loop_
_entity_poly.entity_id
_entity_poly.type
_entity_poly.pdbx_seq_one_letter_code
_entity_poly.pdbx_strand_id
1 'polypeptide(L)'
;MLLNLINANALIEISNSGESVVSRLFSSPRKNIRWDGIAIVIGYLFNPFTIATCLGRPTTAFTNTAIIYAISNAIAGRSINSMLALGLASYLSVYPALLFPPLVLLCYDHYISKVKSGGSCVPFVASHFLIFAADIAGFLVISYGVTGYSWDFVSATYGAHILVPDLTPNAGLWWYFLIEIFDPFREFFLGVFWLHLASYVGGLTIRLRRQPLFVLTCLLGIFAIFKPYPGISDVSIYLSFLSLYRHIFPRMYYHIRRTL
;
A
#
# COMPACT_ATOMS: atom_id res chain seq x y z
N MET A 1 9.55 -5.91 -16.70
CA MET A 1 10.65 -4.93 -16.89
C MET A 1 10.13 -3.49 -16.94
N LEU A 2 9.19 -3.15 -17.84
CA LEU A 2 8.64 -1.79 -17.94
C LEU A 2 8.02 -1.26 -16.62
N LEU A 3 7.18 -2.07 -15.96
CA LEU A 3 6.57 -1.70 -14.67
C LEU A 3 7.62 -1.34 -13.60
N ASN A 4 8.79 -1.99 -13.61
CA ASN A 4 9.85 -1.68 -12.65
C ASN A 4 10.54 -0.36 -12.93
N LEU A 5 10.64 0.06 -14.20
CA LEU A 5 11.16 1.39 -14.54
C LEU A 5 10.18 2.47 -14.10
N ILE A 6 8.86 2.23 -14.25
CA ILE A 6 7.82 3.13 -13.74
C ILE A 6 7.91 3.23 -12.21
N ASN A 7 8.01 2.09 -11.52
CA ASN A 7 8.16 2.05 -10.07
C ASN A 7 9.44 2.75 -9.61
N ALA A 8 10.56 2.54 -10.32
CA ALA A 8 11.83 3.20 -10.03
C ALA A 8 11.71 4.72 -10.14
N ASN A 9 11.09 5.24 -11.20
CA ASN A 9 10.87 6.67 -11.36
C ASN A 9 10.00 7.26 -10.23
N ALA A 10 8.92 6.57 -9.87
CA ALA A 10 8.07 6.97 -8.75
C ALA A 10 8.81 6.93 -7.41
N LEU A 11 9.66 5.92 -7.16
CA LEU A 11 10.49 5.84 -5.96
C LEU A 11 11.51 6.99 -5.86
N ILE A 12 12.06 7.45 -6.99
CA ILE A 12 12.94 8.63 -7.02
C ILE A 12 12.17 9.88 -6.61
N GLU A 13 10.97 10.09 -7.17
CA GLU A 13 10.12 11.22 -6.81
C GLU A 13 9.75 11.21 -5.32
N ILE A 14 9.38 10.04 -4.79
CA ILE A 14 9.09 9.84 -3.36
C ILE A 14 10.32 10.15 -2.50
N SER A 15 11.50 9.63 -2.85
CA SER A 15 12.74 9.87 -2.10
C SER A 15 13.16 11.34 -2.11
N ASN A 16 13.13 11.97 -3.27
CA ASN A 16 13.59 13.34 -3.47
C ASN A 16 12.68 14.36 -2.77
N SER A 17 11.40 14.03 -2.59
CA SER A 17 10.46 14.87 -1.82
C SER A 17 10.92 15.15 -0.38
N GLY A 18 11.68 14.22 0.23
CA GLY A 18 12.09 14.32 1.63
C GLY A 18 10.98 14.07 2.66
N GLU A 19 9.76 13.70 2.23
CA GLU A 19 8.60 13.46 3.10
C GLU A 19 8.83 12.36 4.14
N SER A 20 9.73 11.40 3.86
CA SER A 20 10.09 10.35 4.83
C SER A 20 10.78 10.90 6.09
N VAL A 21 11.36 12.09 5.99
CA VAL A 21 12.23 12.69 7.00
C VAL A 21 11.61 13.96 7.57
N VAL A 22 11.09 14.82 6.69
CA VAL A 22 10.43 16.07 7.04
C VAL A 22 9.05 16.02 6.41
N SER A 23 8.06 15.88 7.28
CA SER A 23 6.63 15.96 6.96
C SER A 23 6.07 17.26 7.51
N ARG A 24 4.85 17.62 7.12
CA ARG A 24 4.17 18.83 7.62
C ARG A 24 4.16 18.95 9.15
N LEU A 25 3.92 17.84 9.86
CA LEU A 25 3.68 17.84 11.31
C LEU A 25 4.86 17.31 12.14
N PHE A 26 5.93 16.88 11.48
CA PHE A 26 7.09 16.27 12.13
C PHE A 26 8.36 16.43 11.27
N SER A 27 9.45 16.81 11.93
CA SER A 27 10.78 16.87 11.33
C SER A 27 11.74 15.98 12.14
N SER A 28 12.40 15.05 11.45
CA SER A 28 13.37 14.16 12.07
C SER A 28 14.63 14.92 12.50
N PRO A 29 15.13 14.72 13.74
CA PRO A 29 16.40 15.29 14.18
C PRO A 29 17.59 14.86 13.31
N ARG A 30 17.46 13.73 12.59
CA ARG A 30 18.51 13.16 11.74
C ARG A 30 18.20 13.33 10.27
N LYS A 31 17.65 14.48 9.90
CA LYS A 31 17.17 14.70 8.54
C LYS A 31 18.22 14.60 7.44
N ASN A 32 19.48 14.79 7.82
CA ASN A 32 20.62 14.70 6.91
C ASN A 32 21.02 13.24 6.61
N ILE A 33 20.56 12.26 7.39
CA ILE A 33 20.89 10.84 7.21
C ILE A 33 19.79 10.19 6.35
N ARG A 34 19.84 10.43 5.04
CA ARG A 34 18.95 9.80 4.06
C ARG A 34 19.74 9.22 2.91
N TRP A 35 19.18 8.23 2.24
CA TRP A 35 19.70 7.77 0.95
C TRP A 35 19.20 8.66 -0.17
N ASP A 36 20.01 8.80 -1.21
CA ASP A 36 19.60 9.47 -2.44
C ASP A 36 18.61 8.57 -3.20
N GLY A 37 17.73 9.18 -4.02
CA GLY A 37 16.74 8.45 -4.82
C GLY A 37 17.37 7.40 -5.72
N ILE A 38 18.54 7.69 -6.28
CA ILE A 38 19.30 6.75 -7.12
C ILE A 38 19.71 5.50 -6.31
N ALA A 39 20.22 5.69 -5.09
CA ALA A 39 20.64 4.58 -4.23
C ALA A 39 19.45 3.67 -3.87
N ILE A 40 18.28 4.25 -3.61
CA ILE A 40 17.04 3.51 -3.33
C ILE A 40 16.60 2.70 -4.55
N VAL A 41 16.67 3.29 -5.76
CA VAL A 41 16.32 2.60 -7.01
C VAL A 41 17.28 1.47 -7.32
N ILE A 42 18.58 1.66 -7.14
CA ILE A 42 19.56 0.58 -7.29
C ILE A 42 19.20 -0.55 -6.32
N GLY A 43 18.91 -0.22 -5.06
CA GLY A 43 18.43 -1.18 -4.07
C GLY A 43 17.16 -1.93 -4.51
N TYR A 44 16.19 -1.25 -5.11
CA TYR A 44 14.97 -1.86 -5.64
C TYR A 44 15.23 -2.76 -6.85
N LEU A 45 15.96 -2.28 -7.86
CA LEU A 45 16.16 -3.01 -9.13
C LEU A 45 17.03 -4.25 -8.95
N PHE A 46 18.05 -4.18 -8.08
CA PHE A 46 18.93 -5.30 -7.78
C PHE A 46 18.44 -6.15 -6.58
N ASN A 47 17.26 -5.85 -6.03
CA ASN A 47 16.64 -6.69 -5.02
C ASN A 47 16.31 -8.08 -5.63
N PRO A 48 16.76 -9.20 -5.04
CA PRO A 48 16.44 -10.54 -5.55
C PRO A 48 14.93 -10.77 -5.66
N PHE A 49 14.10 -10.16 -4.80
CA PHE A 49 12.65 -10.25 -4.88
C PHE A 49 12.07 -9.49 -6.08
N THR A 50 12.65 -8.35 -6.48
CA THR A 50 12.27 -7.65 -7.73
C THR A 50 12.62 -8.48 -8.95
N ILE A 51 13.81 -9.07 -8.95
CA ILE A 51 14.28 -9.92 -10.06
C ILE A 51 13.37 -11.16 -10.16
N ALA A 52 13.09 -11.84 -9.06
CA ALA A 52 12.16 -12.96 -9.01
C ALA A 52 10.75 -12.57 -9.51
N THR A 53 10.26 -11.38 -9.12
CA THR A 53 8.99 -10.85 -9.63
C THR A 53 9.01 -10.62 -11.14
N CYS A 54 10.14 -10.17 -11.71
CA CYS A 54 10.28 -10.04 -13.17
C CYS A 54 10.17 -11.38 -13.89
N LEU A 55 10.76 -12.43 -13.31
CA LEU A 55 10.79 -13.78 -13.87
C LEU A 55 9.42 -14.46 -13.74
N GLY A 56 8.79 -14.34 -12.57
CA GLY A 56 7.48 -14.94 -12.29
C GLY A 56 6.30 -14.23 -12.95
N ARG A 57 6.46 -12.97 -13.38
CA ARG A 57 5.45 -12.15 -14.07
C ARG A 57 4.05 -12.19 -13.42
N PRO A 58 3.94 -12.00 -12.09
CA PRO A 58 2.64 -12.06 -11.43
C PRO A 58 1.80 -10.82 -11.75
N THR A 59 0.48 -10.99 -11.77
CA THR A 59 -0.48 -9.88 -11.93
C THR A 59 -0.41 -8.88 -10.77
N THR A 60 0.04 -9.33 -9.59
CA THR A 60 0.26 -8.47 -8.41
C THR A 60 1.23 -7.33 -8.68
N ALA A 61 2.13 -7.46 -9.67
CA ALA A 61 3.01 -6.37 -10.09
C ALA A 61 2.24 -5.12 -10.55
N PHE A 62 1.06 -5.27 -11.17
CA PHE A 62 0.23 -4.14 -11.62
C PHE A 62 -0.42 -3.42 -10.44
N THR A 63 -1.03 -4.16 -9.50
CA THR A 63 -1.58 -3.61 -8.25
C THR A 63 -0.53 -2.79 -7.53
N ASN A 64 0.66 -3.36 -7.42
CA ASN A 64 1.80 -2.78 -6.76
C ASN A 64 2.33 -1.51 -7.43
N THR A 65 2.45 -1.51 -8.76
CA THR A 65 2.76 -0.29 -9.52
C THR A 65 1.72 0.80 -9.29
N ALA A 66 0.43 0.45 -9.30
CA ALA A 66 -0.65 1.40 -9.04
C ALA A 66 -0.56 1.99 -7.62
N ILE A 67 -0.22 1.19 -6.59
CA ILE A 67 0.03 1.68 -5.23
C ILE A 67 1.20 2.68 -5.17
N ILE A 68 2.36 2.33 -5.73
CA ILE A 68 3.53 3.22 -5.70
C ILE A 68 3.21 4.52 -6.44
N TYR A 69 2.53 4.43 -7.59
CA TYR A 69 2.11 5.58 -8.35
C TYR A 69 1.10 6.45 -7.58
N ALA A 70 0.18 5.84 -6.83
CA ALA A 70 -0.74 6.56 -5.96
C ALA A 70 0.01 7.37 -4.88
N ILE A 71 1.01 6.77 -4.25
CA ILE A 71 1.84 7.44 -3.23
C ILE A 71 2.70 8.56 -3.85
N SER A 72 3.33 8.31 -5.00
CA SER A 72 4.13 9.31 -5.72
C SER A 72 3.30 10.55 -6.07
N ASN A 73 2.10 10.34 -6.62
CA ASN A 73 1.19 11.44 -6.97
C ASN A 73 0.68 12.18 -5.72
N ALA A 74 0.44 11.49 -4.61
CA ALA A 74 0.06 12.15 -3.35
C ALA A 74 1.15 13.12 -2.88
N ILE A 75 2.41 12.67 -2.89
CA ILE A 75 3.58 13.47 -2.50
C ILE A 75 3.82 14.64 -3.45
N ALA A 76 3.61 14.43 -4.76
CA ALA A 76 3.70 15.48 -5.76
C ALA A 76 2.57 16.53 -5.70
N GLY A 77 1.57 16.32 -4.82
CA GLY A 77 0.39 17.18 -4.69
C GLY A 77 -0.68 16.95 -5.76
N ARG A 78 -0.56 15.88 -6.56
CA ARG A 78 -1.51 15.48 -7.60
C ARG A 78 -2.57 14.54 -6.99
N SER A 79 -3.39 15.08 -6.09
CA SER A 79 -4.27 14.28 -5.24
C SER A 79 -5.35 13.49 -6.01
N ILE A 80 -5.86 14.02 -7.12
CA ILE A 80 -6.83 13.31 -7.98
C ILE A 80 -6.18 12.07 -8.61
N ASN A 81 -5.01 12.23 -9.24
CA ASN A 81 -4.27 11.10 -9.82
C ASN A 81 -3.90 10.06 -8.77
N SER A 82 -3.64 10.49 -7.54
CA SER A 82 -3.41 9.58 -6.42
C SER A 82 -4.64 8.71 -6.13
N MET A 83 -5.84 9.30 -6.09
CA MET A 83 -7.08 8.56 -5.84
C MET A 83 -7.43 7.62 -7.00
N LEU A 84 -7.24 8.04 -8.25
CA LEU A 84 -7.45 7.18 -9.43
C LEU A 84 -6.46 5.99 -9.45
N ALA A 85 -5.19 6.24 -9.10
CA ALA A 85 -4.21 5.15 -9.01
C ALA A 85 -4.54 4.18 -7.86
N LEU A 86 -5.03 4.69 -6.73
CA LEU A 86 -5.49 3.86 -5.62
C LEU A 86 -6.76 3.07 -5.98
N GLY A 87 -7.70 3.69 -6.71
CA GLY A 87 -8.91 3.05 -7.20
C GLY A 87 -8.59 1.90 -8.15
N LEU A 88 -7.71 2.12 -9.13
CA LEU A 88 -7.17 1.05 -9.99
C LEU A 88 -6.51 -0.07 -9.16
N ALA A 89 -5.68 0.26 -8.16
CA ALA A 89 -5.07 -0.76 -7.30
C ALA A 89 -6.13 -1.58 -6.54
N SER A 90 -7.17 -0.90 -6.04
CA SER A 90 -8.27 -1.49 -5.26
C SER A 90 -9.26 -2.29 -6.11
N TYR A 91 -9.34 -1.98 -7.40
CA TYR A 91 -10.05 -2.77 -8.40
C TYR A 91 -9.27 -4.06 -8.74
N LEU A 92 -7.93 -3.97 -8.89
CA LEU A 92 -7.11 -5.15 -9.17
C LEU A 92 -6.95 -6.10 -7.98
N SER A 93 -7.06 -5.60 -6.76
CA SER A 93 -7.03 -6.40 -5.53
C SER A 93 -7.77 -5.65 -4.42
N VAL A 94 -8.42 -6.35 -3.47
CA VAL A 94 -9.31 -5.70 -2.49
C VAL A 94 -8.53 -4.90 -1.42
N TYR A 95 -7.37 -5.38 -0.99
CA TYR A 95 -6.65 -4.83 0.16
C TYR A 95 -6.11 -3.38 0.02
N PRO A 96 -5.70 -2.87 -1.15
CA PRO A 96 -5.20 -1.50 -1.29
C PRO A 96 -6.24 -0.44 -0.91
N ALA A 97 -7.54 -0.76 -0.92
CA ALA A 97 -8.58 0.15 -0.42
C ALA A 97 -8.33 0.59 1.03
N LEU A 98 -7.70 -0.28 1.83
CA LEU A 98 -7.29 0.00 3.20
C LEU A 98 -6.19 1.05 3.32
N LEU A 99 -5.48 1.39 2.23
CA LEU A 99 -4.50 2.49 2.21
C LEU A 99 -5.15 3.86 2.05
N PHE A 100 -6.47 3.94 1.76
CA PHE A 100 -7.16 5.21 1.56
C PHE A 100 -6.97 6.19 2.75
N PRO A 101 -7.20 5.81 4.02
CA PRO A 101 -7.10 6.76 5.13
C PRO A 101 -5.73 7.45 5.27
N PRO A 102 -4.59 6.73 5.32
CA PRO A 102 -3.30 7.43 5.38
C PRO A 102 -2.93 8.14 4.08
N LEU A 103 -3.38 7.66 2.91
CA LEU A 103 -3.08 8.30 1.62
C LEU A 103 -3.82 9.64 1.47
N VAL A 104 -5.11 9.71 1.81
CA VAL A 104 -5.87 10.98 1.74
C VAL A 104 -5.34 12.00 2.74
N LEU A 105 -4.82 11.56 3.89
CA LEU A 105 -4.18 12.42 4.87
C LEU A 105 -2.83 12.96 4.37
N LEU A 106 -2.07 12.15 3.62
CA LEU A 106 -0.86 12.61 2.94
C LEU A 106 -1.20 13.69 1.88
N CYS A 107 -2.24 13.47 1.08
CA CYS A 107 -2.75 14.47 0.13
C CYS A 107 -3.19 15.76 0.84
N TYR A 108 -3.90 15.64 1.97
CA TYR A 108 -4.37 16.78 2.75
C TYR A 108 -3.21 17.58 3.36
N ASP A 109 -2.15 16.91 3.82
CA ASP A 109 -0.96 17.57 4.35
C ASP A 109 -0.28 18.43 3.28
N HIS A 110 -0.15 17.92 2.06
CA HIS A 110 0.40 18.68 0.95
C HIS A 110 -0.52 19.85 0.54
N TYR A 111 -1.84 19.62 0.49
CA TYR A 111 -2.84 20.64 0.17
C TYR A 111 -2.78 21.83 1.14
N ILE A 112 -2.86 21.58 2.44
CA ILE A 112 -2.81 22.64 3.47
C ILE A 112 -1.47 23.36 3.50
N SER A 113 -0.36 22.68 3.18
CA SER A 113 0.95 23.33 3.15
C SER A 113 1.03 24.41 2.05
N LYS A 114 0.19 24.31 1.00
CA LYS A 114 0.09 25.30 -0.08
C LYS A 114 -1.00 26.34 0.17
N VAL A 115 -2.10 25.97 0.81
CA VAL A 115 -3.24 26.88 1.05
C VAL A 115 -3.03 27.66 2.35
N LYS A 116 -2.89 29.00 2.24
CA LYS A 116 -2.68 29.91 3.40
C LYS A 116 -3.88 30.02 4.36
N SER A 117 -5.06 29.55 3.97
CA SER A 117 -6.32 29.63 4.72
C SER A 117 -6.79 28.22 5.12
N GLY A 118 -7.15 28.03 6.39
CA GLY A 118 -7.41 26.73 7.02
C GLY A 118 -8.59 25.95 6.39
N GLY A 119 -8.30 25.18 5.34
CA GLY A 119 -9.25 24.27 4.73
C GLY A 119 -9.66 23.14 5.69
N SER A 120 -10.95 22.88 5.80
CA SER A 120 -11.48 21.81 6.65
C SER A 120 -11.12 20.43 6.10
N CYS A 121 -10.71 19.51 6.99
CA CYS A 121 -10.27 18.17 6.63
C CYS A 121 -11.43 17.30 6.11
N VAL A 122 -12.60 17.41 6.73
CA VAL A 122 -13.77 16.56 6.43
C VAL A 122 -14.23 16.68 4.97
N PRO A 123 -14.52 17.87 4.41
CA PRO A 123 -14.95 17.95 3.01
C PRO A 123 -13.84 17.54 2.05
N PHE A 124 -12.57 17.81 2.37
CA PHE A 124 -11.45 17.33 1.55
C PHE A 124 -11.44 15.80 1.46
N VAL A 125 -11.56 15.11 2.60
CA VAL A 125 -11.61 13.65 2.65
C VAL A 125 -12.84 13.12 1.92
N ALA A 126 -14.01 13.73 2.13
CA ALA A 126 -15.25 13.33 1.47
C ALA A 126 -15.16 13.45 -0.06
N SER A 127 -14.63 14.58 -0.58
CA SER A 127 -14.45 14.76 -2.02
C SER A 127 -13.48 13.74 -2.62
N HIS A 128 -12.37 13.42 -1.95
CA HIS A 128 -11.41 12.43 -2.43
C HIS A 128 -11.94 11.00 -2.32
N PHE A 129 -12.76 10.71 -1.30
CA PHE A 129 -13.47 9.44 -1.19
C PHE A 129 -14.44 9.24 -2.35
N LEU A 130 -15.16 10.30 -2.76
CA LEU A 130 -16.05 10.23 -3.93
C LEU A 130 -15.29 9.96 -5.22
N ILE A 131 -14.12 10.58 -5.43
CA ILE A 131 -13.27 10.30 -6.61
C ILE A 131 -12.82 8.83 -6.60
N PHE A 132 -12.33 8.35 -5.46
CA PHE A 132 -11.89 6.97 -5.29
C PHE A 132 -13.02 5.95 -5.53
N ALA A 133 -14.20 6.20 -4.95
CA ALA A 133 -15.36 5.34 -5.12
C ALA A 133 -15.89 5.36 -6.57
N ALA A 134 -15.92 6.54 -7.20
CA ALA A 134 -16.33 6.71 -8.59
C ALA A 134 -15.38 5.99 -9.56
N ASP A 135 -14.07 5.99 -9.29
CA ASP A 135 -13.07 5.29 -10.10
C ASP A 135 -13.27 3.77 -10.07
N ILE A 136 -13.43 3.19 -8.87
CA ILE A 136 -13.74 1.76 -8.71
C ILE A 136 -15.07 1.41 -9.38
N ALA A 137 -16.11 2.23 -9.17
CA ALA A 137 -17.40 2.02 -9.82
C ALA A 137 -17.28 2.08 -11.35
N GLY A 138 -16.48 3.00 -11.88
CA GLY A 138 -16.19 3.11 -13.31
C GLY A 138 -15.58 1.82 -13.87
N PHE A 139 -14.55 1.26 -13.22
CA PHE A 139 -13.96 -0.01 -13.63
C PHE A 139 -14.95 -1.18 -13.54
N LEU A 140 -15.79 -1.22 -12.50
CA LEU A 140 -16.83 -2.25 -12.37
C LEU A 140 -17.89 -2.14 -13.48
N VAL A 141 -18.32 -0.93 -13.84
CA VAL A 141 -19.27 -0.70 -14.95
C VAL A 141 -18.66 -1.08 -16.29
N ILE A 142 -17.40 -0.73 -16.54
CA ILE A 142 -16.68 -1.14 -17.75
C ILE A 142 -16.64 -2.67 -17.82
N SER A 143 -16.31 -3.32 -16.71
CA SER A 143 -16.23 -4.79 -16.64
C SER A 143 -17.58 -5.44 -16.89
N TYR A 144 -18.64 -4.93 -16.28
CA TYR A 144 -20.02 -5.36 -16.52
C TYR A 144 -20.40 -5.27 -18.00
N GLY A 145 -20.03 -4.19 -18.69
CA GLY A 145 -20.26 -4.06 -20.13
C GLY A 145 -19.47 -5.07 -20.96
N VAL A 146 -18.20 -5.31 -20.61
CA VAL A 146 -17.32 -6.27 -21.31
C VAL A 146 -17.77 -7.71 -21.09
N THR A 147 -18.32 -8.05 -19.93
CA THR A 147 -18.78 -9.40 -19.57
C THR A 147 -20.22 -9.69 -20.00
N GLY A 148 -20.77 -8.90 -20.93
CA GLY A 148 -22.10 -9.13 -21.49
C GLY A 148 -23.25 -8.77 -20.54
N TYR A 149 -23.08 -7.71 -19.74
CA TYR A 149 -24.08 -7.24 -18.77
C TYR A 149 -24.41 -8.27 -17.68
N SER A 150 -23.42 -9.04 -17.24
CA SER A 150 -23.51 -9.93 -16.08
C SER A 150 -22.57 -9.52 -14.96
N TRP A 151 -23.01 -9.68 -13.71
CA TRP A 151 -22.21 -9.49 -12.50
C TRP A 151 -21.44 -10.75 -12.06
N ASP A 152 -21.54 -11.85 -12.80
CA ASP A 152 -20.88 -13.13 -12.44
C ASP A 152 -19.36 -12.99 -12.28
N PHE A 153 -18.76 -12.04 -13.01
CA PHE A 153 -17.32 -11.74 -12.90
C PHE A 153 -16.91 -11.30 -11.50
N VAL A 154 -17.81 -10.71 -10.70
CA VAL A 154 -17.49 -10.25 -9.34
C VAL A 154 -17.18 -11.45 -8.45
N SER A 155 -18.04 -12.48 -8.48
CA SER A 155 -17.82 -13.71 -7.73
C SER A 155 -16.58 -14.44 -8.25
N ALA A 156 -16.41 -14.52 -9.57
CA ALA A 156 -15.27 -15.18 -10.18
C ALA A 156 -13.92 -14.51 -9.88
N THR A 157 -13.89 -13.17 -9.79
CA THR A 157 -12.65 -12.39 -9.63
C THR A 157 -12.34 -12.11 -8.16
N TYR A 158 -13.32 -11.62 -7.40
CA TYR A 158 -13.12 -11.19 -6.00
C TYR A 158 -13.46 -12.29 -4.99
N GLY A 159 -14.32 -13.25 -5.36
CA GLY A 159 -14.69 -14.36 -4.48
C GLY A 159 -13.47 -15.17 -4.03
N ALA A 160 -12.54 -15.46 -4.94
CA ALA A 160 -11.30 -16.15 -4.62
C ALA A 160 -10.43 -15.40 -3.60
N HIS A 161 -10.41 -14.07 -3.65
CA HIS A 161 -9.66 -13.24 -2.71
C HIS A 161 -10.31 -13.20 -1.32
N ILE A 162 -11.64 -13.12 -1.24
CA ILE A 162 -12.37 -12.94 0.01
C ILE A 162 -12.57 -14.26 0.74
N LEU A 163 -12.98 -15.30 0.00
CA LEU A 163 -13.34 -16.61 0.54
C LEU A 163 -12.17 -17.57 0.63
N VAL A 164 -11.04 -17.23 0.00
CA VAL A 164 -9.77 -17.99 0.01
C VAL A 164 -10.01 -19.51 -0.22
N PRO A 165 -10.78 -19.90 -1.24
CA PRO A 165 -11.20 -21.30 -1.41
C PRO A 165 -10.05 -22.24 -1.78
N ASP A 166 -8.99 -21.68 -2.37
CA ASP A 166 -7.80 -22.42 -2.76
C ASP A 166 -6.82 -22.50 -1.58
N LEU A 167 -6.63 -23.72 -1.09
CA LEU A 167 -5.71 -24.05 0.00
C LEU A 167 -4.47 -24.79 -0.49
N THR A 168 -4.07 -24.56 -1.76
CA THR A 168 -2.78 -25.02 -2.26
C THR A 168 -1.63 -24.42 -1.42
N PRO A 169 -0.57 -25.23 -1.14
CA PRO A 169 0.53 -24.78 -0.29
C PRO A 169 1.17 -23.48 -0.74
N ASN A 170 1.23 -22.52 0.18
CA ASN A 170 1.87 -21.23 -0.04
C ASN A 170 2.52 -20.69 1.25
N ALA A 171 3.28 -19.61 1.15
CA ALA A 171 4.00 -19.04 2.29
C ALA A 171 3.11 -18.23 3.26
N GLY A 172 1.82 -18.09 2.96
CA GLY A 172 0.90 -17.21 3.68
C GLY A 172 0.35 -17.81 4.96
N LEU A 173 0.15 -16.95 5.96
CA LEU A 173 -0.42 -17.32 7.26
C LEU A 173 -1.83 -17.91 7.11
N TRP A 174 -2.62 -17.39 6.17
CA TRP A 174 -3.99 -17.84 5.92
C TRP A 174 -4.03 -19.30 5.52
N TRP A 175 -3.07 -19.76 4.70
CA TRP A 175 -2.99 -21.16 4.30
C TRP A 175 -2.78 -22.06 5.52
N TYR A 176 -1.71 -21.82 6.30
CA TYR A 176 -1.40 -22.62 7.49
C TYR A 176 -2.58 -22.70 8.47
N PHE A 177 -3.29 -21.59 8.68
CA PHE A 177 -4.41 -21.55 9.58
C PHE A 177 -5.66 -22.26 9.02
N LEU A 178 -6.01 -22.01 7.75
CA LEU A 178 -7.26 -22.49 7.15
C LEU A 178 -7.23 -23.98 6.78
N ILE A 179 -6.06 -24.59 6.62
CA ILE A 179 -5.97 -26.06 6.44
C ILE A 179 -6.21 -26.83 7.75
N GLU A 180 -5.99 -26.19 8.90
CA GLU A 180 -6.11 -26.82 10.21
C GLU A 180 -7.52 -26.66 10.80
N ILE A 181 -8.27 -25.66 10.34
CA ILE A 181 -9.57 -25.34 10.91
C ILE A 181 -10.72 -26.19 10.34
N PHE A 182 -11.66 -26.56 11.21
CA PHE A 182 -12.89 -27.23 10.80
C PHE A 182 -13.81 -26.32 9.98
N ASP A 183 -14.44 -26.90 8.94
CA ASP A 183 -15.33 -26.20 8.01
C ASP A 183 -16.42 -25.32 8.65
N PRO A 184 -17.11 -25.75 9.73
CA PRO A 184 -18.17 -24.93 10.33
C PRO A 184 -17.68 -23.58 10.87
N PHE A 185 -16.39 -23.47 11.23
CA PHE A 185 -15.80 -22.24 11.78
C PHE A 185 -15.07 -21.39 10.72
N ARG A 186 -14.89 -21.92 9.51
CA ARG A 186 -14.07 -21.30 8.47
C ARG A 186 -14.47 -19.86 8.17
N GLU A 187 -15.75 -19.63 7.89
CA GLU A 187 -16.27 -18.29 7.54
C GLU A 187 -16.10 -17.28 8.69
N PHE A 188 -16.25 -17.73 9.94
CA PHE A 188 -16.01 -16.87 11.10
C PHE A 188 -14.55 -16.39 11.13
N PHE A 189 -13.59 -17.31 10.94
CA PHE A 189 -12.18 -16.94 10.95
C PHE A 189 -11.76 -16.14 9.72
N LEU A 190 -12.32 -16.39 8.52
CA LEU A 190 -12.11 -15.50 7.38
C LEU A 190 -12.45 -14.04 7.74
N GLY A 191 -13.59 -13.82 8.41
CA GLY A 191 -13.97 -12.52 8.94
C GLY A 191 -12.98 -11.95 9.95
N VAL A 192 -12.51 -12.76 10.90
CA VAL A 192 -11.52 -12.35 11.91
C VAL A 192 -10.20 -11.94 11.27
N PHE A 193 -9.70 -12.67 10.27
CA PHE A 193 -8.45 -12.32 9.59
C PHE A 193 -8.58 -11.02 8.77
N TRP A 194 -9.72 -10.79 8.10
CA TRP A 194 -9.98 -9.51 7.43
C TRP A 194 -10.09 -8.35 8.44
N LEU A 195 -10.80 -8.55 9.55
CA LEU A 195 -10.90 -7.57 10.62
C LEU A 195 -9.53 -7.27 11.24
N HIS A 196 -8.70 -8.30 11.43
CA HIS A 196 -7.32 -8.17 11.89
C HIS A 196 -6.53 -7.26 10.95
N LEU A 197 -6.59 -7.52 9.64
CA LEU A 197 -5.92 -6.69 8.64
C LEU A 197 -6.40 -5.23 8.66
N ALA A 198 -7.72 -5.02 8.73
CA ALA A 198 -8.34 -3.70 8.76
C ALA A 198 -8.03 -2.92 10.06
N SER A 199 -7.90 -3.62 11.20
CA SER A 199 -7.68 -2.99 12.51
C SER A 199 -6.40 -2.16 12.58
N TYR A 200 -5.33 -2.58 11.89
CA TYR A 200 -4.07 -1.85 11.83
C TYR A 200 -4.21 -0.48 11.16
N VAL A 201 -5.12 -0.33 10.20
CA VAL A 201 -5.30 0.90 9.43
C VAL A 201 -5.69 2.04 10.36
N GLY A 202 -6.76 1.84 11.14
CA GLY A 202 -7.25 2.86 12.07
C GLY A 202 -6.21 3.18 13.14
N GLY A 203 -5.67 2.15 13.80
CA GLY A 203 -4.70 2.31 14.87
C GLY A 203 -3.44 3.06 14.44
N LEU A 204 -2.82 2.66 13.32
CA LEU A 204 -1.61 3.30 12.82
C LEU A 204 -1.89 4.71 12.29
N THR A 205 -2.98 4.90 11.55
CA THR A 205 -3.32 6.21 10.96
C THR A 205 -3.58 7.27 12.04
N ILE A 206 -4.24 6.90 13.13
CA ILE A 206 -4.48 7.81 14.26
C ILE A 206 -3.17 8.04 15.04
N ARG A 207 -2.48 6.95 15.42
CA ARG A 207 -1.32 7.02 16.32
C ARG A 207 -0.12 7.73 15.70
N LEU A 208 0.10 7.53 14.40
CA LEU A 208 1.23 8.04 13.63
C LEU A 208 0.80 9.08 12.59
N ARG A 209 -0.32 9.77 12.84
CA ARG A 209 -0.87 10.81 11.95
C ARG A 209 0.16 11.85 11.49
N ARG A 210 1.18 12.14 12.31
CA ARG A 210 2.22 13.13 11.98
C ARG A 210 3.09 12.71 10.79
N GLN A 211 3.13 11.42 10.45
CA GLN A 211 3.97 10.86 9.39
C GLN A 211 3.17 9.85 8.54
N PRO A 212 2.24 10.31 7.69
CA PRO A 212 1.36 9.42 6.92
C PRO A 212 2.11 8.51 5.93
N LEU A 213 3.23 8.96 5.35
CA LEU A 213 4.08 8.11 4.51
C LEU A 213 4.67 6.92 5.28
N PHE A 214 4.95 7.09 6.56
CA PHE A 214 5.44 6.00 7.41
C PHE A 214 4.33 5.00 7.72
N VAL A 215 3.10 5.49 7.94
CA VAL A 215 1.92 4.62 8.07
C VAL A 215 1.72 3.77 6.82
N LEU A 216 1.78 4.38 5.63
CA LEU A 216 1.72 3.64 4.36
C LEU A 216 2.81 2.56 4.29
N THR A 217 4.05 2.91 4.63
CA THR A 217 5.17 1.96 4.66
C THR A 217 4.94 0.78 5.61
N CYS A 218 4.43 1.04 6.82
CA CYS A 218 4.07 0.00 7.78
C CYS A 218 2.95 -0.90 7.25
N LEU A 219 1.89 -0.30 6.68
CA LEU A 219 0.78 -1.06 6.12
C LEU A 219 1.22 -1.92 4.93
N LEU A 220 2.10 -1.44 4.06
CA LEU A 220 2.68 -2.27 2.99
C LEU A 220 3.40 -3.51 3.54
N GLY A 221 4.15 -3.36 4.64
CA GLY A 221 4.79 -4.50 5.32
C GLY A 221 3.79 -5.46 5.94
N ILE A 222 2.76 -4.93 6.62
CA ILE A 222 1.67 -5.72 7.20
C ILE A 222 0.95 -6.50 6.09
N PHE A 223 0.63 -5.86 4.97
CA PHE A 223 -0.05 -6.49 3.84
C PHE A 223 0.83 -7.52 3.12
N ALA A 224 2.14 -7.30 3.06
CA ALA A 224 3.06 -8.30 2.50
C ALA A 224 3.10 -9.60 3.32
N ILE A 225 2.75 -9.58 4.60
CA ILE A 225 2.76 -10.74 5.50
C ILE A 225 1.35 -11.33 5.67
N PHE A 226 0.36 -10.48 5.95
CA PHE A 226 -0.95 -10.90 6.46
C PHE A 226 -2.07 -10.93 5.43
N LYS A 227 -1.81 -10.67 4.14
CA LYS A 227 -2.84 -10.85 3.10
C LYS A 227 -3.05 -12.35 2.76
N PRO A 228 -4.23 -12.75 2.25
CA PRO A 228 -4.55 -14.16 1.98
C PRO A 228 -3.55 -14.91 1.09
N TYR A 229 -3.04 -14.25 0.05
CA TYR A 229 -2.07 -14.82 -0.88
C TYR A 229 -0.87 -13.86 -0.99
N PRO A 230 0.11 -13.93 -0.07
CA PRO A 230 1.25 -13.03 -0.09
C PRO A 230 2.14 -13.30 -1.30
N GLY A 231 2.56 -12.22 -1.97
CA GLY A 231 3.42 -12.27 -3.14
C GLY A 231 4.82 -11.72 -2.85
N ILE A 232 5.82 -12.29 -3.51
CA ILE A 232 7.21 -11.81 -3.43
C ILE A 232 7.32 -10.34 -3.90
N SER A 233 6.45 -9.94 -4.82
CA SER A 233 6.34 -8.55 -5.32
C SER A 233 6.08 -7.55 -4.20
N ASP A 234 5.23 -7.90 -3.22
CA ASP A 234 4.85 -7.00 -2.12
C ASP A 234 6.00 -6.79 -1.14
N VAL A 235 6.74 -7.88 -0.85
CA VAL A 235 7.95 -7.84 -0.03
C VAL A 235 9.00 -6.92 -0.66
N SER A 236 9.18 -7.00 -1.99
CA SER A 236 10.14 -6.14 -2.68
C SER A 236 9.83 -4.65 -2.47
N ILE A 237 8.56 -4.29 -2.58
CA ILE A 237 8.12 -2.89 -2.48
C ILE A 237 8.20 -2.39 -1.05
N TYR A 238 7.78 -3.21 -0.09
CA TYR A 238 7.98 -2.89 1.32
C TYR A 238 9.45 -2.61 1.63
N LEU A 239 10.38 -3.44 1.15
CA LEU A 239 11.81 -3.22 1.37
C LEU A 239 12.32 -1.91 0.75
N SER A 240 11.81 -1.53 -0.43
CA SER A 240 12.12 -0.23 -1.04
C SER A 240 11.58 0.93 -0.22
N PHE A 241 10.36 0.86 0.29
CA PHE A 241 9.82 1.90 1.16
C PHE A 241 10.55 1.96 2.51
N LEU A 242 10.95 0.82 3.07
CA LEU A 242 11.72 0.74 4.31
C LEU A 242 13.07 1.47 4.17
N SER A 243 13.68 1.43 2.98
CA SER A 243 14.95 2.11 2.69
C SER A 243 14.87 3.65 2.79
N LEU A 244 13.68 4.25 2.60
CA LEU A 244 13.43 5.69 2.78
C LEU A 244 13.70 6.15 4.23
N TYR A 245 13.67 5.22 5.18
CA TYR A 245 13.79 5.48 6.62
C TYR A 245 15.17 5.14 7.19
N ARG A 246 16.24 5.26 6.36
CA ARG A 246 17.63 5.02 6.78
C ARG A 246 18.02 5.70 8.10
N HIS A 247 17.50 6.90 8.38
CA HIS A 247 17.77 7.64 9.63
C HIS A 247 17.29 6.92 10.90
N ILE A 248 16.33 6.00 10.79
CA ILE A 248 15.76 5.21 11.90
C ILE A 248 16.61 3.99 12.22
N PHE A 249 17.23 3.34 11.22
CA PHE A 249 17.93 2.07 11.39
C PHE A 249 18.99 2.06 12.51
N PRO A 250 19.83 3.10 12.70
CA PRO A 250 20.78 3.11 13.79
C PRO A 250 20.11 2.95 15.17
N ARG A 251 18.92 3.53 15.39
CA ARG A 251 18.21 3.42 16.68
C ARG A 251 17.69 2.01 16.94
N MET A 252 17.23 1.33 15.90
CA MET A 252 16.79 -0.07 16.03
C MET A 252 17.95 -0.94 16.52
N TYR A 253 19.14 -0.77 15.93
CA TYR A 253 20.33 -1.52 16.32
C TYR A 253 20.76 -1.25 17.77
N TYR A 254 20.79 0.02 18.20
CA TYR A 254 21.21 0.36 19.57
C TYR A 254 20.24 -0.14 20.64
N HIS A 255 18.95 -0.25 20.35
CA HIS A 255 17.99 -0.76 21.33
C HIS A 255 18.11 -2.28 21.50
N ILE A 256 18.25 -3.02 20.39
CA ILE A 256 18.43 -4.48 20.40
C ILE A 256 19.66 -4.89 21.22
N ARG A 257 20.78 -4.16 21.10
CA ARG A 257 22.01 -4.46 21.84
C ARG A 257 21.97 -4.09 23.32
N ARG A 258 20.95 -3.36 23.78
CA ARG A 258 20.81 -2.92 25.18
C ARG A 258 19.86 -3.81 25.99
N THR A 259 19.08 -4.64 25.31
CA THR A 259 18.09 -5.57 25.88
C THR A 259 18.54 -7.03 25.83
N LEU A 260 19.71 -7.30 25.24
CA LEU A 260 20.45 -8.56 25.30
C LEU A 260 21.64 -8.36 26.23
#